data_AF-A0A0M9ZHI8-F1
#
_entry.id   AF-A0A0M9ZHI8-F1
#
_cell.length_a   1.000
_cell.length_b   1.000
_cell.length_c   1.000
_cell.angle_alpha   90.00
_cell.angle_beta   90.00
_cell.angle_gamma   90.00
#
_symmetry.space_group_name_H-M   'P 1'
#
loop_
_entity.id
_entity.type
_entity.pdbx_description
1 polymer ?
#
loop_
_entity_poly.entity_id
_entity_poly.type
_entity_poly.pdbx_seq_one_letter_code
_entity_poly.pdbx_strand_id
1 'polypeptide(L)'
;MTVTAGKLLETTTGALAPDPAANPFVPLVERGEAALEALARLALEQRWVIPADRRAFQYLAERAEPAAAACFTSLATGEELAATHLDAFARACGVTPERSRAYVPLPGCQAYPAYVSWLALNAAPADVVLALTANFSAWGGYCDRLAKGLRTHYGFEDEACAFFDFFAAPAPRLDQQATAAVQAGLDGGALDTDLAHTYGTLLQSYESMFWATLG
;
A
#
# COMPACT_ATOMS: atom_id res chain seq x y z
N MET A 1 -19.00 -19.29 18.60
CA MET A 1 -17.56 -19.46 18.34
C MET A 1 -16.91 -18.10 18.54
N THR A 2 -15.88 -18.00 19.38
CA THR A 2 -15.14 -16.75 19.57
C THR A 2 -14.40 -16.41 18.27
N VAL A 3 -14.56 -15.20 17.75
CA VAL A 3 -13.82 -14.72 16.57
C VAL A 3 -12.35 -14.56 16.99
N THR A 4 -11.43 -15.21 16.28
CA THR A 4 -9.98 -15.05 16.51
C THR A 4 -9.43 -13.97 15.58
N ALA A 5 -8.35 -13.30 15.97
CA ALA A 5 -7.71 -12.28 15.14
C ALA A 5 -7.31 -12.81 13.76
N GLY A 6 -6.74 -14.02 13.71
CA GLY A 6 -6.35 -14.66 12.44
C GLY A 6 -7.55 -14.91 11.51
N LYS A 7 -8.67 -15.40 12.06
CA LYS A 7 -9.89 -15.61 11.26
C LYS A 7 -10.49 -14.28 10.80
N LEU A 8 -10.47 -13.26 11.66
CA LEU A 8 -10.97 -11.93 11.31
C LEU A 8 -10.16 -11.32 10.17
N LEU A 9 -8.83 -11.34 10.27
CA LEU A 9 -7.92 -10.89 9.21
C LEU A 9 -8.18 -11.64 7.90
N GLU A 10 -8.26 -12.97 7.94
CA GLU A 10 -8.58 -13.80 6.76
C GLU A 10 -9.91 -13.39 6.13
N THR A 11 -10.98 -13.26 6.93
CA THR A 11 -12.30 -12.89 6.42
C THR A 11 -12.35 -11.47 5.87
N THR A 12 -11.69 -10.52 6.53
CA THR A 12 -11.67 -9.12 6.09
C THR A 12 -10.85 -8.96 4.81
N THR A 13 -9.69 -9.61 4.71
CA THR A 13 -8.89 -9.65 3.48
C THR A 13 -9.67 -10.27 2.33
N GLY A 14 -10.38 -11.38 2.55
CA GLY A 14 -11.21 -12.00 1.53
C GLY A 14 -12.39 -11.13 1.09
N ALA A 15 -13.06 -10.45 2.04
CA ALA A 15 -14.21 -9.59 1.75
C ALA A 15 -13.83 -8.30 1.02
N LEU A 16 -12.66 -7.75 1.33
CA LEU A 16 -12.15 -6.52 0.74
C LEU A 16 -11.20 -6.75 -0.44
N ALA A 17 -10.96 -8.00 -0.84
CA ALA A 17 -10.11 -8.30 -1.98
C ALA A 17 -10.70 -7.63 -3.24
N PRO A 18 -9.92 -6.76 -3.92
CA PRO A 18 -10.38 -6.14 -5.14
C PRO A 18 -10.55 -7.20 -6.24
N ASP A 19 -11.48 -6.95 -7.16
CA ASP A 19 -11.57 -7.76 -8.38
C ASP A 19 -10.26 -7.60 -9.18
N PRO A 20 -9.46 -8.67 -9.36
CA PRO A 20 -8.18 -8.59 -10.06
C PRO A 20 -8.32 -8.14 -11.52
N ALA A 21 -9.50 -8.30 -12.13
CA ALA A 21 -9.81 -7.86 -13.48
C ALA A 21 -10.24 -6.38 -13.55
N ALA A 22 -10.57 -5.76 -12.42
CA ALA A 22 -11.01 -4.36 -12.36
C ALA A 22 -9.85 -3.35 -12.39
N ASN A 23 -8.61 -3.78 -12.13
CA ASN A 23 -7.45 -2.90 -12.20
C ASN A 23 -7.16 -2.52 -13.68
N PRO A 24 -7.26 -1.24 -14.08
CA PRO A 24 -7.10 -0.84 -15.47
C PRO A 24 -5.64 -0.82 -15.93
N PHE A 25 -4.70 -0.68 -14.99
CA PHE A 25 -3.30 -0.37 -15.29
C PHE A 25 -2.39 -1.60 -15.28
N VAL A 26 -2.46 -2.42 -14.23
CA VAL A 26 -1.57 -3.59 -14.05
C VAL A 26 -1.64 -4.56 -15.26
N PRO A 27 -2.83 -4.91 -15.80
CA PRO A 27 -2.90 -5.77 -16.98
C PRO A 27 -2.25 -5.18 -18.23
N LEU A 28 -2.19 -3.84 -18.37
CA LEU A 28 -1.50 -3.20 -19.49
C LEU A 28 0.01 -3.42 -19.39
N VAL A 29 0.58 -3.31 -18.18
CA VAL A 29 2.01 -3.56 -17.95
C VAL A 29 2.35 -5.04 -18.20
N GLU A 30 1.49 -5.96 -17.76
CA GLU A 30 1.67 -7.41 -17.98
C GLU A 30 1.64 -7.80 -19.46
N ARG A 31 0.95 -7.03 -20.31
CA ARG A 31 0.92 -7.25 -21.76
C ARG A 31 1.93 -6.41 -22.54
N GLY A 32 2.69 -5.55 -21.86
CA GLY A 32 3.60 -4.60 -22.52
C GLY A 32 2.90 -3.46 -23.26
N GLU A 33 1.63 -3.20 -22.93
CA GLU A 33 0.78 -2.20 -23.58
C GLU A 33 0.76 -0.85 -22.84
N ALA A 34 1.22 -0.80 -21.59
CA ALA A 34 1.30 0.45 -20.84
C ALA A 34 2.38 1.37 -21.43
N ALA A 35 2.05 2.64 -21.61
CA ALA A 35 3.02 3.64 -22.06
C ALA A 35 4.12 3.85 -21.01
N LEU A 36 5.37 4.02 -21.44
CA LEU A 36 6.49 4.34 -20.54
C LEU A 36 6.22 5.62 -19.73
N GLU A 37 5.47 6.57 -20.30
CA GLU A 37 5.04 7.79 -19.61
C GLU A 37 4.11 7.51 -18.42
N ALA A 38 3.25 6.48 -18.51
CA ALA A 38 2.38 6.08 -17.40
C ALA A 38 3.18 5.38 -16.28
N LEU A 39 4.21 4.61 -16.64
CA LEU A 39 5.18 4.06 -15.67
C LEU A 39 6.00 5.17 -14.98
N ALA A 40 6.44 6.18 -15.74
CA ALA A 40 7.12 7.35 -15.19
C ALA A 40 6.20 8.12 -14.22
N ARG A 41 4.91 8.23 -14.56
CA ARG A 41 3.90 8.82 -13.69
C ARG A 41 3.71 8.02 -12.40
N LEU A 42 3.60 6.70 -12.49
CA LEU A 42 3.57 5.82 -11.31
C LEU A 42 4.77 6.09 -10.38
N ALA A 43 5.99 6.17 -10.94
CA ALA A 43 7.18 6.47 -10.15
C ALA A 43 7.11 7.85 -9.47
N LEU A 44 6.61 8.86 -10.19
CA LEU A 44 6.47 10.23 -9.69
C LEU A 44 5.40 10.36 -8.61
N GLU A 45 4.26 9.66 -8.73
CA GLU A 45 3.22 9.63 -7.69
C GLU A 45 3.72 8.95 -6.41
N GLN A 46 4.47 7.85 -6.53
CA GLN A 46 5.03 7.15 -5.38
C GLN A 46 6.02 8.01 -4.57
N ARG A 47 6.68 9.00 -5.19
CA ARG A 47 7.52 9.97 -4.46
C ARG A 47 6.73 10.83 -3.47
N TRP A 48 5.41 10.93 -3.62
CA TRP A 48 4.52 11.66 -2.72
C TRP A 48 3.78 10.72 -1.76
N VAL A 49 3.33 9.56 -2.25
CA VAL A 49 2.62 8.55 -1.44
C VAL A 49 3.48 8.05 -0.29
N ILE A 50 4.69 7.55 -0.59
CA ILE A 50 5.59 6.93 0.40
C ILE A 50 5.86 7.83 1.62
N PRO A 51 6.31 9.10 1.47
CA PRO A 51 6.55 9.95 2.62
C PRO A 51 5.25 10.37 3.35
N ALA A 52 4.09 10.37 2.70
CA ALA A 52 2.81 10.63 3.34
C ALA A 52 2.38 9.44 4.22
N ASP A 53 2.41 8.23 3.65
CA ASP A 53 2.06 6.98 4.35
C ASP A 53 3.02 6.74 5.52
N ARG A 54 4.33 6.94 5.31
CA ARG A 54 5.31 6.86 6.40
C ARG A 54 4.95 7.76 7.58
N ARG A 55 4.60 9.02 7.33
CA ARG A 55 4.24 9.98 8.39
C ARG A 55 2.95 9.58 9.10
N ALA A 56 1.97 9.10 8.34
CA ALA A 56 0.72 8.60 8.89
C ALA A 56 0.95 7.39 9.81
N PHE A 57 1.80 6.44 9.40
CA PHE A 57 2.16 5.28 10.21
C PHE A 57 2.98 5.66 11.44
N GLN A 58 3.92 6.61 11.33
CA GLN A 58 4.64 7.14 12.50
C GLN A 58 3.68 7.75 13.53
N TYR A 59 2.75 8.59 13.07
CA TYR A 59 1.75 9.20 13.95
C TYR A 59 0.83 8.16 14.60
N LEU A 60 0.40 7.15 13.85
CA LEU A 60 -0.37 6.02 14.39
C LEU A 60 0.42 5.26 15.45
N ALA A 61 1.71 5.01 15.22
CA ALA A 61 2.57 4.32 16.17
C ALA A 61 2.71 5.08 17.50
N GLU A 62 2.82 6.41 17.45
CA GLU A 62 2.97 7.26 18.64
C GLU A 62 1.76 7.21 19.59
N ARG A 63 0.54 7.04 19.05
CA ARG A 63 -0.70 7.06 19.84
C ARG A 63 -1.34 5.69 20.06
N ALA A 64 -0.74 4.63 19.52
CA ALA A 64 -1.26 3.28 19.60
C ALA A 64 -0.80 2.54 20.85
N GLU A 65 -1.61 1.56 21.28
CA GLU A 65 -1.17 0.56 22.25
C GLU A 65 0.01 -0.26 21.71
N PRO A 66 0.86 -0.87 22.57
CA PRO A 66 2.15 -1.44 22.17
C PRO A 66 2.12 -2.41 20.98
N ALA A 67 1.09 -3.27 20.87
CA ALA A 67 0.98 -4.22 19.77
C ALA A 67 0.73 -3.53 18.42
N ALA A 68 -0.20 -2.58 18.39
CA ALA A 68 -0.47 -1.78 17.18
C ALA A 68 0.69 -0.83 16.86
N ALA A 69 1.32 -0.23 17.88
CA ALA A 69 2.51 0.62 17.71
C ALA A 69 3.67 -0.14 17.03
N ALA A 70 3.90 -1.39 17.42
CA ALA A 70 4.91 -2.24 16.80
C ALA A 70 4.61 -2.53 15.32
N CYS A 71 3.34 -2.78 14.98
CA CYS A 71 2.90 -2.97 13.60
C CYS A 71 3.13 -1.71 12.75
N PHE A 72 2.66 -0.55 13.22
CA PHE A 72 2.82 0.72 12.50
C PHE A 72 4.28 1.17 12.38
N THR A 73 5.11 0.92 13.39
CA THR A 73 6.55 1.17 13.30
C THR A 73 7.18 0.36 12.17
N SER A 74 6.83 -0.93 12.06
CA SER A 74 7.32 -1.79 10.98
C SER A 74 6.82 -1.33 9.60
N LEU A 75 5.57 -0.89 9.48
CA LEU A 75 5.06 -0.28 8.24
C LEU A 75 5.85 0.98 7.86
N ALA A 76 6.06 1.90 8.81
CA ALA A 76 6.82 3.12 8.55
C ALA A 76 8.28 2.84 8.13
N THR A 77 8.94 1.85 8.76
CA THR A 77 10.26 1.39 8.32
C THR A 77 10.22 0.80 6.91
N GLY A 78 9.15 0.07 6.57
CA GLY A 78 8.93 -0.45 5.22
C GLY A 78 8.89 0.66 4.16
N GLU A 79 8.16 1.75 4.43
CA GLU A 79 8.12 2.92 3.55
C GLU A 79 9.49 3.57 3.35
N GLU A 80 10.31 3.65 4.41
CA GLU A 80 11.68 4.18 4.30
C GLU A 80 12.57 3.32 3.41
N LEU A 81 12.46 1.99 3.53
CA LEU A 81 13.21 1.05 2.69
C LEU A 81 12.73 1.12 1.23
N ALA A 82 11.41 1.13 1.00
CA ALA A 82 10.81 1.26 -0.33
C ALA A 82 11.28 2.54 -1.04
N ALA A 83 11.37 3.66 -0.32
CA ALA A 83 11.87 4.93 -0.87
C ALA A 83 13.27 4.80 -1.48
N THR A 84 14.15 3.95 -0.92
CA THR A 84 15.52 3.75 -1.42
C THR A 84 15.56 3.04 -2.77
N HIS A 85 14.54 2.25 -3.10
CA HIS A 85 14.44 1.52 -4.36
C HIS A 85 13.73 2.31 -5.46
N LEU A 86 12.90 3.30 -5.10
CA LEU A 86 12.08 4.04 -6.05
C LEU A 86 12.91 4.83 -7.08
N ASP A 87 14.09 5.32 -6.70
CA ASP A 87 14.93 6.12 -7.60
C ASP A 87 15.41 5.32 -8.82
N ALA A 88 15.68 4.03 -8.66
CA ALA A 88 16.09 3.16 -9.78
C ALA A 88 14.95 2.96 -10.78
N PHE A 89 13.74 2.68 -10.28
CA PHE A 89 12.54 2.59 -11.10
C PHE A 89 12.27 3.90 -11.86
N ALA A 90 12.31 5.03 -11.16
CA ALA A 90 12.09 6.35 -11.76
C ALA A 90 13.09 6.63 -12.91
N ARG A 91 14.39 6.33 -12.70
CA ARG A 91 15.41 6.49 -13.75
C ARG A 91 15.17 5.59 -14.95
N ALA A 92 14.78 4.33 -14.74
CA ALA A 92 14.45 3.40 -15.81
C ALA A 92 13.26 3.88 -16.66
N CYS A 93 12.31 4.59 -16.05
CA CYS A 93 11.22 5.28 -16.76
C CYS A 93 11.61 6.61 -17.41
N GLY A 94 12.89 7.02 -17.37
CA GLY A 94 13.37 8.29 -17.93
C GLY A 94 13.01 9.52 -17.09
N VAL A 95 12.72 9.36 -15.80
CA VAL A 95 12.47 10.50 -14.89
C VAL A 95 13.79 11.15 -14.50
N THR A 96 13.94 12.42 -14.86
CA THR A 96 15.07 13.25 -14.44
C THR A 96 14.77 13.98 -13.12
N PRO A 97 15.80 14.46 -12.40
CA PRO A 97 15.61 15.31 -11.23
C PRO A 97 14.77 16.57 -11.52
N GLU A 98 14.95 17.19 -12.70
CA GLU A 98 14.21 18.37 -13.14
C GLU A 98 12.73 18.05 -13.29
N ARG A 99 12.42 16.92 -13.95
CA ARG A 99 11.05 16.44 -14.11
C ARG A 99 10.42 16.10 -12.77
N SER A 100 11.16 15.47 -11.86
CA SER A 100 10.68 15.18 -10.51
C SER A 100 10.34 16.43 -9.72
N ARG A 101 11.13 17.52 -9.85
CA ARG A 101 10.85 18.79 -9.16
C ARG A 101 9.68 19.55 -9.76
N ALA A 102 9.46 19.44 -11.07
CA ALA A 102 8.36 20.11 -11.78
C ALA A 102 7.03 19.34 -11.71
N TYR A 103 7.06 18.09 -11.22
CA TYR A 103 5.88 17.24 -11.17
C TYR A 103 4.82 17.76 -10.21
N VAL A 104 3.58 17.84 -10.69
CA VAL A 104 2.40 18.13 -9.86
C VAL A 104 1.59 16.84 -9.74
N PRO A 105 1.40 16.31 -8.52
CA PRO A 105 0.62 15.09 -8.31
C PRO A 105 -0.80 15.19 -8.81
N LEU A 106 -1.33 14.07 -9.31
CA LEU A 106 -2.71 13.98 -9.75
C LEU A 106 -3.63 13.79 -8.53
N PRO A 107 -4.74 14.55 -8.42
CA PRO A 107 -5.64 14.43 -7.28
C PRO A 107 -6.15 13.01 -7.01
N GLY A 108 -6.46 12.25 -8.07
CA GLY A 108 -6.92 10.87 -7.94
C GLY A 108 -5.85 9.91 -7.40
N CYS A 109 -4.57 10.18 -7.66
CA CYS A 109 -3.45 9.42 -7.08
C CYS A 109 -3.18 9.83 -5.62
N GLN A 110 -3.59 11.02 -5.21
CA GLN A 110 -3.36 11.54 -3.86
C GLN A 110 -4.55 11.28 -2.91
N ALA A 111 -5.68 10.76 -3.41
CA ALA A 111 -6.85 10.43 -2.59
C ALA A 111 -6.54 9.36 -1.53
N TYR A 112 -5.80 8.31 -1.90
CA TYR A 112 -5.39 7.24 -0.98
C TYR A 112 -4.50 7.76 0.17
N PRO A 113 -3.33 8.39 -0.07
CA PRO A 113 -2.48 8.87 1.03
C PRO A 113 -3.15 9.97 1.87
N ALA A 114 -4.03 10.78 1.28
CA ALA A 114 -4.84 11.74 2.02
C ALA A 114 -5.81 11.02 2.98
N TYR A 115 -6.41 9.91 2.56
CA TYR A 115 -7.30 9.13 3.40
C TYR A 115 -6.54 8.35 4.49
N VAL A 116 -5.36 7.79 4.18
CA VAL A 116 -4.49 7.18 5.21
C VAL A 116 -4.09 8.21 6.27
N SER A 117 -3.79 9.45 5.86
CA SER A 117 -3.54 10.56 6.80
C SER A 117 -4.78 10.90 7.63
N TRP A 118 -5.97 10.87 7.03
CA TRP A 118 -7.23 11.07 7.77
C TRP A 118 -7.47 9.95 8.80
N LEU A 119 -7.23 8.69 8.44
CA LEU A 119 -7.31 7.55 9.36
C LEU A 119 -6.31 7.70 10.51
N ALA A 120 -5.08 8.11 10.19
CA ALA A 120 -4.05 8.33 11.18
C ALA A 120 -4.47 9.36 12.25
N LEU A 121 -5.15 10.43 11.83
CA LEU A 121 -5.62 11.49 12.71
C LEU A 121 -6.90 11.12 13.49
N ASN A 122 -7.81 10.33 12.91
CA ASN A 122 -9.19 10.23 13.41
C ASN A 122 -9.64 8.84 13.89
N ALA A 123 -9.11 7.75 13.32
CA ALA A 123 -9.63 6.40 13.58
C ALA A 123 -9.00 5.75 14.83
N ALA A 124 -9.56 4.66 15.36
CA ALA A 124 -8.87 3.89 16.40
C ALA A 124 -7.71 3.11 15.75
N PRO A 125 -6.50 3.04 16.36
CA PRO A 125 -5.36 2.36 15.74
C PRO A 125 -5.62 0.88 15.45
N ALA A 126 -6.41 0.19 16.28
CA ALA A 126 -6.79 -1.21 16.07
C ALA A 126 -7.62 -1.40 14.78
N ASP A 127 -8.60 -0.52 14.54
CA ASP A 127 -9.42 -0.54 13.31
C ASP A 127 -8.55 -0.31 12.07
N VAL A 128 -7.60 0.62 12.17
CA VAL A 128 -6.69 0.96 11.08
C VAL A 128 -5.76 -0.20 10.72
N VAL A 129 -5.25 -0.94 11.71
CA VAL A 129 -4.46 -2.16 11.44
C VAL A 129 -5.30 -3.15 10.61
N LEU A 130 -6.52 -3.46 11.06
CA LEU A 130 -7.38 -4.40 10.36
C LEU A 130 -7.71 -3.94 8.93
N ALA A 131 -8.02 -2.65 8.76
CA ALA A 131 -8.34 -2.06 7.45
C ALA A 131 -7.15 -2.08 6.48
N LEU A 132 -5.95 -1.71 6.93
CA LEU A 132 -4.75 -1.65 6.09
C LEU A 132 -4.21 -3.03 5.72
N THR A 133 -4.24 -4.00 6.64
CA THR A 133 -3.73 -5.35 6.35
C THR A 133 -4.48 -6.01 5.20
N ALA A 134 -5.80 -5.79 5.11
CA ALA A 134 -6.59 -6.25 3.98
C ALA A 134 -6.17 -5.60 2.65
N ASN A 135 -5.79 -4.31 2.67
CA ASN A 135 -5.35 -3.59 1.48
C ASN A 135 -3.98 -4.05 0.98
N PHE A 136 -3.02 -4.25 1.90
CA PHE A 136 -1.65 -4.61 1.53
C PHE A 136 -1.52 -5.94 0.79
N SER A 137 -2.41 -6.91 1.05
CA SER A 137 -2.41 -8.18 0.32
C SER A 137 -2.67 -7.98 -1.17
N ALA A 138 -3.52 -7.02 -1.55
CA ALA A 138 -3.80 -6.72 -2.95
C ALA A 138 -2.61 -6.01 -3.61
N TRP A 139 -2.07 -4.99 -2.92
CA TRP A 139 -0.90 -4.23 -3.37
C TRP A 139 0.32 -5.13 -3.65
N GLY A 140 0.65 -6.06 -2.74
CA GLY A 140 1.77 -7.00 -2.95
C GLY A 140 1.58 -7.87 -4.19
N GLY A 141 0.35 -8.33 -4.46
CA GLY A 141 0.01 -9.07 -5.67
C GLY A 141 0.13 -8.23 -6.96
N TYR A 142 -0.24 -6.94 -6.91
CA TYR A 142 -0.02 -6.02 -8.03
C TYR A 142 1.46 -5.77 -8.28
N CYS A 143 2.25 -5.57 -7.23
CA CYS A 143 3.70 -5.38 -7.33
C CYS A 143 4.40 -6.58 -7.98
N ASP A 144 4.07 -7.82 -7.59
CA ASP A 144 4.61 -9.03 -8.22
C ASP A 144 4.34 -9.07 -9.73
N ARG A 145 3.09 -8.78 -10.12
CA ARG A 145 2.65 -8.72 -11.53
C ARG A 145 3.36 -7.62 -12.31
N LEU A 146 3.48 -6.42 -11.73
CA LEU A 146 4.21 -5.29 -12.32
C LEU A 146 5.68 -5.64 -12.53
N ALA A 147 6.35 -6.20 -11.53
CA ALA A 147 7.77 -6.54 -11.63
C ALA A 147 8.03 -7.58 -12.73
N LYS A 148 7.14 -8.55 -12.91
CA LYS A 148 7.21 -9.54 -14.02
C LYS A 148 6.98 -8.89 -15.38
N GLY A 149 5.96 -8.03 -15.51
CA GLY A 149 5.67 -7.32 -16.76
C GLY A 149 6.81 -6.39 -17.19
N LEU A 150 7.38 -5.64 -16.24
CA LEU A 150 8.51 -4.73 -16.45
C LEU A 150 9.75 -5.44 -17.00
N ARG A 151 10.14 -6.58 -16.40
CA ARG A 151 11.25 -7.40 -16.89
C ARG A 151 10.97 -7.96 -18.28
N THR A 152 9.78 -8.49 -18.49
CA THR A 152 9.42 -9.24 -19.71
C THR A 152 9.26 -8.33 -20.93
N HIS A 153 8.60 -7.18 -20.77
CA HIS A 153 8.16 -6.35 -21.89
C HIS A 153 8.90 -5.02 -22.03
N TYR A 154 9.52 -4.53 -20.95
CA TYR A 154 10.19 -3.23 -20.93
C TYR A 154 11.71 -3.34 -20.80
N GLY A 155 12.24 -4.54 -20.57
CA GLY A 155 13.68 -4.78 -20.41
C GLY A 155 14.26 -4.12 -19.16
N PHE A 156 13.43 -3.96 -18.11
CA PHE A 156 13.90 -3.39 -16.85
C PHE A 156 14.72 -4.42 -16.08
N GLU A 157 15.90 -4.01 -15.63
CA GLU A 157 16.79 -4.82 -14.80
C GLU A 157 16.27 -4.95 -13.36
N ASP A 158 16.85 -5.86 -12.59
CA ASP A 158 16.44 -6.14 -11.21
C ASP A 158 16.48 -4.90 -10.30
N GLU A 159 17.46 -4.02 -10.47
CA GLU A 159 17.54 -2.77 -9.69
C GLU A 159 16.31 -1.88 -9.90
N ALA A 160 15.79 -1.81 -11.13
CA ALA A 160 14.62 -1.01 -11.47
C ALA A 160 13.30 -1.66 -11.02
N CYS A 161 13.31 -2.98 -10.78
CA CYS A 161 12.16 -3.74 -10.29
C CYS A 161 12.14 -3.89 -8.75
N ALA A 162 13.26 -3.60 -8.08
CA ALA A 162 13.45 -3.80 -6.64
C ALA A 162 12.36 -3.12 -5.77
N PHE A 163 11.83 -1.99 -6.21
CA PHE A 163 10.71 -1.32 -5.52
C PHE A 163 9.47 -2.21 -5.42
N PHE A 164 9.10 -2.86 -6.53
CA PHE A 164 7.96 -3.76 -6.59
C PHE A 164 8.28 -5.09 -5.91
N ASP A 165 9.48 -5.64 -6.12
CA ASP A 165 9.89 -6.89 -5.47
C ASP A 165 9.88 -6.77 -3.94
N PHE A 166 10.23 -5.61 -3.39
CA PHE A 166 10.18 -5.33 -1.96
C PHE A 166 8.75 -5.47 -1.41
N PHE A 167 7.74 -4.89 -2.06
CA PHE A 167 6.34 -5.00 -1.63
C PHE A 167 5.70 -6.35 -1.96
N ALA A 168 6.20 -7.06 -2.98
CA ALA A 168 5.75 -8.40 -3.33
C ALA A 168 6.28 -9.48 -2.39
N ALA A 169 7.39 -9.23 -1.70
CA ALA A 169 8.01 -10.18 -0.80
C ALA A 169 7.13 -10.45 0.45
N PRO A 170 7.03 -11.71 0.91
CA PRO A 170 6.34 -12.03 2.16
C PRO A 170 6.96 -11.28 3.34
N ALA A 171 6.11 -10.81 4.27
CA ALA A 171 6.54 -10.12 5.48
C ALA A 171 6.04 -10.82 6.77
N PRO A 172 6.51 -12.05 7.09
CA PRO A 172 5.94 -12.85 8.18
C PRO A 172 5.96 -12.16 9.55
N ARG A 173 6.97 -11.31 9.80
CA ARG A 173 7.05 -10.52 11.04
C ARG A 173 5.94 -9.47 11.11
N LEU A 174 5.66 -8.79 10.00
CA LEU A 174 4.57 -7.82 9.92
C LEU A 174 3.22 -8.53 10.09
N ASP A 175 3.03 -9.70 9.48
CA ASP A 175 1.81 -10.50 9.63
C ASP A 175 1.56 -10.90 11.09
N GLN A 176 2.62 -11.31 11.80
CA GLN A 176 2.55 -11.62 13.23
C GLN A 176 2.21 -10.37 14.07
N GLN A 177 2.80 -9.23 13.76
CA GLN A 177 2.53 -7.96 14.46
C GLN A 177 1.09 -7.48 14.22
N ALA A 178 0.60 -7.56 12.98
CA ALA A 178 -0.78 -7.23 12.63
C ALA A 178 -1.77 -8.15 13.36
N THR A 179 -1.50 -9.46 13.38
CA THR A 179 -2.32 -10.44 14.11
C THR A 179 -2.35 -10.13 15.61
N ALA A 180 -1.20 -9.81 16.21
CA ALA A 180 -1.12 -9.46 17.62
C ALA A 180 -1.86 -8.15 17.93
N ALA A 181 -1.76 -7.15 17.05
CA ALA A 181 -2.46 -5.88 17.20
C ALA A 181 -3.99 -6.03 17.11
N VAL A 182 -4.48 -6.82 16.15
CA VAL A 182 -5.92 -7.13 16.02
C VAL A 182 -6.40 -7.93 17.24
N GLN A 183 -5.61 -8.90 17.71
CA GLN A 183 -5.97 -9.67 18.91
C GLN A 183 -6.05 -8.78 20.16
N ALA A 184 -5.07 -7.89 20.36
CA ALA A 184 -5.10 -6.93 21.46
C ALA A 184 -6.30 -5.97 21.36
N GLY A 185 -6.67 -5.54 20.15
CA GLY A 185 -7.87 -4.74 19.91
C GLY A 185 -9.17 -5.47 20.24
N LEU A 186 -9.27 -6.75 19.90
CA LEU A 186 -10.40 -7.62 20.28
C LEU A 186 -10.48 -7.82 21.80
N ASP A 187 -9.36 -8.18 22.43
CA ASP A 187 -9.30 -8.48 23.86
C ASP A 187 -9.59 -7.23 24.71
N GLY A 188 -9.14 -6.07 24.25
CA GLY A 188 -9.35 -4.77 24.89
C GLY A 188 -10.69 -4.09 24.55
N GLY A 189 -11.48 -4.64 23.63
CA GLY A 189 -12.73 -4.02 23.15
C GLY A 189 -12.53 -2.70 22.39
N ALA A 190 -11.32 -2.43 21.91
CA ALA A 190 -10.96 -1.21 21.19
C ALA A 190 -11.15 -1.33 19.67
N LEU A 191 -11.38 -2.54 19.16
CA LEU A 191 -11.59 -2.82 17.75
C LEU A 191 -13.08 -2.77 17.40
N ASP A 192 -13.45 -1.84 16.52
CA ASP A 192 -14.76 -1.81 15.87
C ASP A 192 -14.63 -2.42 14.46
N THR A 193 -15.18 -3.62 14.28
CA THR A 193 -15.07 -4.36 13.01
C THR A 193 -15.87 -3.73 11.88
N ASP A 194 -16.97 -3.04 12.19
CA ASP A 194 -17.82 -2.41 11.17
C ASP A 194 -17.17 -1.13 10.65
N LEU A 195 -16.54 -0.35 11.53
CA LEU A 195 -15.72 0.80 11.13
C LEU A 195 -14.48 0.34 10.37
N ALA A 196 -13.76 -0.69 10.83
CA ALA A 196 -12.61 -1.23 10.12
C ALA A 196 -12.97 -1.69 8.70
N HIS A 197 -14.12 -2.37 8.53
CA HIS A 197 -14.63 -2.75 7.21
C HIS A 197 -14.96 -1.53 6.33
N THR A 198 -15.58 -0.51 6.90
CA THR A 198 -15.89 0.75 6.20
C THR A 198 -14.61 1.44 5.73
N TYR A 199 -13.60 1.54 6.59
CA TYR A 199 -12.30 2.11 6.26
C TYR A 199 -11.59 1.31 5.16
N GLY A 200 -11.58 -0.02 5.27
CA GLY A 200 -11.00 -0.90 4.26
C GLY A 200 -11.68 -0.78 2.89
N THR A 201 -13.01 -0.64 2.87
CA THR A 201 -13.78 -0.41 1.62
C THR A 201 -13.39 0.91 0.95
N LEU A 202 -13.20 1.97 1.73
CA LEU A 202 -12.76 3.27 1.21
C LEU A 202 -11.31 3.23 0.72
N LEU A 203 -10.40 2.56 1.45
CA LEU A 203 -9.01 2.34 1.00
C LEU A 203 -8.97 1.66 -0.37
N GLN A 204 -9.72 0.57 -0.55
CA GLN A 204 -9.83 -0.14 -1.84
C GLN A 204 -10.41 0.75 -2.95
N SER A 205 -11.40 1.58 -2.64
CA SER A 205 -12.00 2.51 -3.60
C SER A 205 -10.99 3.59 -4.04
N TYR A 206 -10.21 4.13 -3.10
CA TYR A 206 -9.18 5.12 -3.40
C TYR A 206 -7.96 4.50 -4.10
N GLU A 207 -7.60 3.26 -3.80
CA GLU A 207 -6.58 2.52 -4.56
C GLU A 207 -7.07 2.27 -6.00
N SER A 208 -8.33 1.88 -6.19
CA SER A 208 -8.93 1.74 -7.52
C SER A 208 -8.91 3.06 -8.30
N MET A 209 -9.19 4.17 -7.63
CA MET A 209 -9.09 5.52 -8.20
C MET A 209 -7.64 5.88 -8.58
N PHE A 210 -6.66 5.49 -7.76
CA PHE A 210 -5.24 5.66 -8.06
C PHE A 210 -4.88 4.97 -9.38
N TRP A 211 -5.24 3.70 -9.53
CA TRP A 211 -4.96 2.94 -10.76
C TRP A 211 -5.66 3.53 -11.98
N ALA A 212 -6.95 3.89 -11.87
CA ALA A 212 -7.70 4.53 -12.95
C ALA A 212 -7.17 5.91 -13.35
N THR A 213 -6.53 6.64 -12.42
CA THR A 213 -5.94 7.95 -12.68
C THR A 213 -4.60 7.84 -13.43
N LEU A 214 -3.88 6.72 -13.25
CA LEU A 214 -2.60 6.48 -13.94
C LEU A 214 -2.76 6.17 -15.43
N GLY A 215 -3.79 5.41 -15.81
CA GLY A 215 -4.07 5.03 -17.19
C GLY A 215 -4.88 3.76 -17.31
#